data_AF-A0A5S9M1B2-F1
#
_entry.id   AF-A0A5S9M1B2-F1
#
_cell.length_a   1.000
_cell.length_b   1.000
_cell.length_c   1.000
_cell.angle_alpha   90.00
_cell.angle_beta   90.00
_cell.angle_gamma   90.00
#
_symmetry.space_group_name_H-M   'P 1'
#
loop_
_entity.id
_entity.type
_entity.pdbx_description
1 polymer ?
#
loop_
_entity_poly.entity_id
_entity_poly.type
_entity_poly.pdbx_seq_one_letter_code
_entity_poly.pdbx_strand_id
1 'polypeptide(L)' 'MSGLTDTVTLANGVKMPKLGFGVWQVKDGDEAVNAVKDALEAGYRSIDTAAAYQK' A
#
# COMPACT_ATOMS: atom_id res chain seq x y z
N MET A 1 -8.24 -11.95 14.48
CA MET A 1 -8.85 -11.55 13.20
C MET A 1 -7.98 -10.44 12.62
N SER A 2 -7.42 -10.62 11.41
CA SER A 2 -6.31 -9.83 10.87
C SER A 2 -6.75 -8.41 10.45
N GLY A 3 -6.33 -7.38 11.21
CA GLY A 3 -6.70 -5.99 10.96
C GLY A 3 -6.12 -5.38 9.66
N LEU A 4 -5.21 -6.07 8.98
CA LEU A 4 -4.60 -5.62 7.71
C LEU A 4 -5.58 -5.62 6.54
N THR A 5 -6.60 -6.49 6.59
CA THR A 5 -7.60 -6.62 5.51
C THR A 5 -8.93 -5.94 5.83
N ASP A 6 -9.04 -5.29 6.98
CA ASP A 6 -10.25 -4.55 7.35
C ASP A 6 -10.44 -3.37 6.39
N THR A 7 -11.67 -3.14 5.97
CA THR A 7 -12.01 -2.11 4.99
C THR A 7 -12.96 -1.06 5.56
N VAL A 8 -12.88 0.15 5.03
CA VAL A 8 -13.86 1.22 5.18
C VAL A 8 -14.59 1.40 3.84
N THR A 9 -15.89 1.64 3.89
CA THR A 9 -16.69 1.94 2.70
C THR A 9 -16.61 3.44 2.40
N LEU A 10 -16.12 3.78 1.22
CA LEU A 10 -16.07 5.15 0.71
C LEU A 10 -17.48 5.62 0.30
N ALA A 11 -17.66 6.93 0.12
CA ALA A 11 -18.95 7.53 -0.23
C ALA A 11 -19.56 6.98 -1.54
N ASN A 12 -18.74 6.43 -2.45
CA ASN A 12 -19.16 5.79 -3.69
C ASN A 12 -19.37 4.25 -3.55
N GLY A 13 -19.36 3.71 -2.33
CA GLY A 13 -19.58 2.29 -2.04
C GLY A 13 -18.34 1.39 -2.18
N VAL A 14 -17.20 1.92 -2.64
CA VAL A 14 -15.95 1.14 -2.75
C VAL A 14 -15.41 0.80 -1.36
N LYS A 15 -14.96 -0.45 -1.16
CA LYS A 15 -14.30 -0.89 0.07
C LYS A 15 -12.79 -0.66 -0.04
N MET A 16 -12.27 0.30 0.73
CA MET A 16 -10.83 0.61 0.79
C MET A 16 -10.21 -0.02 2.04
N PRO A 17 -9.04 -0.70 1.95
CA PRO A 17 -8.33 -1.17 3.14
C PRO A 17 -8.01 0.01 4.08
N LYS A 18 -8.26 -0.19 5.38
CA LYS A 18 -8.02 0.84 6.41
C LYS A 18 -6.55 1.11 6.64
N LEU A 19 -5.70 0.10 6.42
CA LEU A 19 -4.26 0.18 6.57
C LEU A 19 -3.60 0.04 5.20
N GLY A 20 -2.67 0.94 4.89
CA GLY A 20 -1.92 0.97 3.65
C GLY A 20 -0.42 1.08 3.89
N PHE A 21 0.36 0.69 2.89
CA PHE A 21 1.82 0.76 2.89
C PHE A 21 2.27 1.89 1.95
N GLY A 22 2.86 2.94 2.52
CA GLY A 22 3.37 4.09 1.74
C GLY A 22 4.82 3.89 1.33
N VAL A 23 5.14 4.22 0.07
CA VAL A 23 6.51 4.08 -0.47
C VAL A 23 7.28 5.40 -0.56
N TRP A 24 6.85 6.44 0.16
CA TRP A 24 7.59 7.70 0.21
C TRP A 24 9.02 7.48 0.74
N GLN A 25 10.00 8.07 0.04
CA GLN A 25 11.44 7.95 0.26
C GLN A 25 12.12 6.63 -0.11
N VAL A 26 11.38 5.58 -0.47
CA VAL A 26 11.95 4.35 -1.05
C VAL A 26 12.59 4.69 -2.40
N LYS A 27 13.75 4.11 -2.72
CA LYS A 27 14.38 4.34 -4.04
C LYS A 27 13.64 3.60 -5.14
N ASP A 28 13.65 4.17 -6.34
CA ASP A 28 13.07 3.55 -7.52
C ASP A 28 13.80 2.25 -7.92
N GLY A 29 13.14 1.45 -8.76
CA GLY A 29 13.66 0.17 -9.24
C GLY A 29 13.47 -0.96 -8.23
N ASP A 30 14.51 -1.77 -8.03
CA ASP A 30 14.42 -3.02 -7.26
C ASP A 30 14.05 -2.79 -5.79
N GLU A 31 14.44 -1.66 -5.19
CA GLU A 31 14.12 -1.33 -3.80
C GLU A 31 12.61 -1.12 -3.61
N ALA A 32 11.97 -0.32 -4.47
CA ALA A 32 10.52 -0.15 -4.49
C ALA A 32 9.78 -1.46 -4.79
N VAL A 33 10.27 -2.26 -5.74
CA VAL A 33 9.66 -3.56 -6.08
C VAL A 33 9.69 -4.51 -4.89
N ASN A 34 10.83 -4.62 -4.22
CA ASN A 34 10.99 -5.52 -3.07
C ASN A 34 10.15 -5.04 -1.88
N ALA A 35 10.16 -3.73 -1.57
CA ALA A 35 9.34 -3.17 -0.51
C ALA A 35 7.84 -3.45 -0.70
N VAL A 36 7.34 -3.32 -1.93
CA VAL A 36 5.94 -3.63 -2.26
C VAL A 36 5.66 -5.13 -2.16
N LYS A 37 6.57 -6.00 -2.64
CA LYS A 37 6.42 -7.46 -2.51
C LYS A 37 6.35 -7.88 -1.04
N ASP A 38 7.27 -7.40 -0.22
CA ASP A 38 7.30 -7.71 1.21
C ASP A 38 6.01 -7.26 1.91
N ALA A 39 5.47 -6.08 1.57
CA ALA A 39 4.20 -5.60 2.10
C ALA A 39 3.03 -6.52 1.71
N LEU A 40 2.99 -6.97 0.45
CA LEU A 40 1.95 -7.90 -0.03
C LEU A 40 2.04 -9.26 0.66
N GLU A 41 3.24 -9.79 0.87
CA GLU A 41 3.51 -11.04 1.60
C GLU A 41 3.12 -10.92 3.08
N ALA A 42 3.38 -9.78 3.70
CA ALA A 42 2.96 -9.48 5.07
C ALA A 42 1.43 -9.29 5.22
N GLY A 43 0.69 -9.16 4.11
CA GLY A 43 -0.77 -9.11 4.09
C GLY A 43 -1.38 -7.74 3.80
N TYR A 44 -0.58 -6.72 3.47
CA TYR A 44 -1.11 -5.42 3.03
C TYR A 44 -1.85 -5.56 1.70
N ARG A 45 -2.91 -4.77 1.52
CA ARG A 45 -3.72 -4.75 0.29
C ARG A 45 -3.96 -3.34 -0.26
N SER A 46 -3.39 -2.33 0.37
CA SER A 46 -3.37 -0.94 -0.11
C SER A 46 -1.92 -0.47 -0.15
N ILE A 47 -1.48 0.04 -1.31
CA ILE A 47 -0.15 0.60 -1.53
C ILE A 47 -0.34 2.06 -1.93
N ASP A 48 0.34 2.97 -1.22
CA ASP A 48 0.29 4.41 -1.49
C ASP A 48 1.59 4.87 -2.16
N THR A 49 1.45 5.52 -3.31
CA THR A 49 2.55 6.10 -4.10
C THR A 49 2.06 7.37 -4.80
N ALA A 50 2.99 8.17 -5.32
CA ALA A 50 2.68 9.34 -6.13
C ALA A 50 3.75 9.56 -7.20
N ALA A 51 3.38 10.20 -8.31
CA ALA A 51 4.33 10.56 -9.37
C ALA A 51 5.49 11.45 -8.87
N ALA A 52 5.24 12.26 -7.83
CA ALA A 52 6.26 13.10 -7.21
C ALA A 52 7.28 12.31 -6.35
N TYR A 53 7.08 11.00 -6.16
CA TYR A 53 7.99 10.17 -5.35
C TYR A 53 9.15 9.61 -6.17
N GLN A 54 9.13 9.77 -7.50
CA GLN A 54 10.20 9.38 -8.40
C GLN A 54 11.51 10.08 -8.03
N LYS A 55 12.60 9.32 -7.95
CA LYS A 55 13.92 9.81 -7.56
C LYS A 55 15.01 9.35 -8.53
#